data_AF-A0A970UG87-F1
#
_entry.id   AF-A0A970UG87-F1
#
_cell.length_a   1.000
_cell.length_b   1.000
_cell.length_c   1.000
_cell.angle_alpha   90.00
_cell.angle_beta   90.00
_cell.angle_gamma   90.00
#
_symmetry.space_group_name_H-M   'P 1'
#
loop_
_entity.id
_entity.type
_entity.pdbx_description
1 polymer ?
#
loop_
_entity_poly.entity_id
_entity_poly.type
_entity_poly.pdbx_seq_one_letter_code
_entity_poly.pdbx_strand_id
1 'polypeptide(L)' 'MPIVNVQALIALGMFLASLFIARIVVRIRNGSLPGGAIWVLYLRMLLGFLLAGAVILAFYSFAGIDVISKHL' A
#
# COMPACT_ATOMS: atom_id res chain seq x y z
N MET A 1 -0.47 23.44 5.68
CA MET A 1 -0.58 22.23 6.52
C MET A 1 0.80 21.58 6.58
N PRO A 2 1.22 20.96 7.71
CA PRO A 2 2.51 20.26 7.78
C PRO A 2 2.60 19.19 6.69
N ILE A 3 3.71 19.15 5.95
CA ILE A 3 3.95 18.20 4.85
C ILE A 3 4.00 16.74 5.35
N VAL A 4 4.42 16.53 6.62
CA VAL A 4 4.29 15.26 7.35
C VAL A 4 2.86 14.73 7.45
N ASN A 5 1.83 15.59 7.47
CA ASN A 5 0.42 15.16 7.48
C ASN A 5 -0.01 14.66 6.10
N VAL A 6 0.51 15.25 5.03
CA VAL A 6 0.28 14.78 3.66
C VAL A 6 0.95 13.41 3.49
N GLN A 7 2.14 13.24 4.04
CA GLN A 7 2.82 11.94 4.06
C GLN A 7 2.04 10.87 4.82
N ALA A 8 1.48 11.19 5.99
CA ALA A 8 0.59 10.28 6.73
C ALA A 8 -0.65 9.91 5.90
N LEU A 9 -1.24 10.88 5.19
CA LEU A 9 -2.41 10.64 4.34
C LEU A 9 -2.07 9.72 3.16
N ILE A 10 -0.90 9.90 2.54
CA ILE A 10 -0.42 9.02 1.47
C ILE A 10 -0.18 7.61 2.02
N ALA A 11 0.47 7.49 3.19
CA ALA A 11 0.69 6.22 3.86
C ALA A 11 -0.64 5.47 4.11
N LEU A 12 -1.64 6.19 4.62
CA LEU A 12 -2.98 5.66 4.84
C LEU A 12 -3.63 5.21 3.52
N GLY A 13 -3.52 6.01 2.45
CA GLY A 13 -4.02 5.66 1.13
C GLY A 13 -3.37 4.38 0.57
N MET A 14 -2.06 4.24 0.69
CA MET A 14 -1.33 3.03 0.30
C MET A 14 -1.77 1.82 1.13
N PHE A 15 -1.97 2.00 2.44
CA PHE A 15 -2.48 0.94 3.31
C PHE A 15 -3.87 0.47 2.88
N LEU A 16 -4.81 1.38 2.64
CA LEU A 16 -6.15 1.05 2.17
C LEU A 16 -6.12 0.33 0.80
N ALA A 17 -5.27 0.78 -0.12
CA ALA A 17 -5.08 0.10 -1.39
C ALA A 17 -4.52 -1.32 -1.21
N SER A 18 -3.62 -1.54 -0.24
CA SER A 18 -3.11 -2.89 0.07
C SER A 18 -4.23 -3.83 0.55
N LEU A 19 -5.14 -3.33 1.40
CA LEU A 19 -6.32 -4.09 1.87
C LEU A 19 -7.28 -4.41 0.72
N PHE A 20 -7.46 -3.46 -0.21
CA PHE A 20 -8.29 -3.68 -1.40
C PHE A 20 -7.71 -4.80 -2.28
N ILE A 21 -6.41 -4.79 -2.54
CA ILE A 21 -5.73 -5.85 -3.29
C ILE A 21 -5.83 -7.19 -2.56
N ALA A 22 -5.66 -7.20 -1.24
CA ALA A 22 -5.83 -8.40 -0.42
C ALA A 22 -7.22 -9.02 -0.62
N ARG A 23 -8.26 -8.18 -0.63
CA ARG A 23 -9.64 -8.61 -0.87
C ARG A 23 -9.82 -9.20 -2.27
N ILE A 24 -9.19 -8.63 -3.29
CA ILE A 24 -9.22 -9.17 -4.66
C ILE A 24 -8.54 -10.55 -4.70
N VAL A 25 -7.38 -10.70 -4.07
CA VAL A 25 -6.67 -11.99 -4.00
C VAL A 25 -7.56 -13.07 -3.36
N VAL A 26 -8.21 -12.75 -2.24
CA VAL A 26 -9.12 -13.68 -1.57
C VAL A 26 -10.30 -14.04 -2.47
N ARG A 27 -10.89 -13.07 -3.18
CA ARG A 27 -11.98 -13.30 -4.12
C ARG A 27 -11.59 -14.19 -5.29
N ILE A 28 -10.38 -14.03 -5.84
CA ILE A 28 -9.84 -14.91 -6.89
C ILE A 28 -9.64 -16.33 -6.34
N ARG A 29 -9.04 -16.47 -5.15
CA ARG A 29 -8.82 -17.79 -4.53
C ARG A 29 -10.12 -18.52 -4.20
N ASN A 30 -11.18 -17.78 -3.86
CA ASN A 30 -12.50 -18.33 -3.58
C ASN A 30 -13.30 -18.66 -4.86
N GLY A 31 -12.73 -18.45 -6.05
CA GLY A 31 -13.40 -18.72 -7.33
C GLY A 31 -14.47 -17.69 -7.72
N SER A 32 -14.63 -16.61 -6.97
CA SER A 32 -15.62 -15.56 -7.24
C SER A 32 -15.19 -14.58 -8.34
N LEU A 33 -13.90 -14.51 -8.66
CA LEU A 33 -13.34 -13.69 -9.74
C LEU A 33 -12.46 -14.56 -10.63
N PRO A 34 -12.51 -14.40 -11.96
CA PRO A 34 -11.61 -15.10 -12.86
C PRO A 34 -10.17 -14.64 -12.61
N GLY A 35 -9.26 -15.60 -12.41
CA GLY A 35 -7.85 -15.32 -12.21
C GLY A 35 -7.03 -16.61 -12.04
N GLY A 36 -5.88 -16.68 -12.70
CA GLY A 36 -4.97 -17.82 -12.62
C GLY A 36 -3.97 -17.72 -11.46
N ALA A 37 -3.24 -18.81 -11.20
CA ALA A 37 -2.21 -18.87 -10.15
C ALA A 37 -1.13 -17.79 -10.30
N ILE A 38 -0.74 -17.47 -11.54
CA ILE A 38 0.19 -16.39 -11.87
C ILE A 38 -0.35 -15.02 -11.47
N TRP A 39 -1.64 -14.77 -11.70
CA TRP A 39 -2.27 -13.50 -11.33
C TRP A 39 -2.27 -13.30 -9.82
N VAL A 40 -2.54 -14.35 -9.06
CA VAL A 40 -2.46 -14.33 -7.58
C VAL A 40 -1.05 -14.02 -7.10
N LEU A 41 -0.01 -14.56 -7.75
CA LEU A 41 1.38 -14.29 -7.41
C LEU A 41 1.73 -12.80 -7.60
N TYR A 42 1.36 -12.22 -8.74
CA TYR A 42 1.55 -10.80 -9.01
C TYR A 42 0.84 -9.92 -8.00
N LEU A 43 -0.43 -10.18 -7.70
CA LEU A 43 -1.17 -9.39 -6.71
C LEU A 43 -0.57 -9.51 -5.31
N ARG A 44 0.00 -10.66 -4.94
CA ARG A 44 0.70 -10.83 -3.65
C ARG A 44 1.98 -10.00 -3.56
N MET A 45 2.79 -9.95 -4.63
CA MET A 45 3.96 -9.08 -4.68
C MET A 45 3.55 -7.60 -4.58
N LEU A 46 2.53 -7.20 -5.35
CA LEU A 46 2.01 -5.83 -5.32
C LEU A 46 1.46 -5.45 -3.93
N LEU A 47 0.73 -6.35 -3.29
CA LEU A 47 0.25 -6.18 -1.92
C LEU A 47 1.40 -5.96 -0.94
N GLY A 48 2.43 -6.80 -1.00
CA GLY A 48 3.62 -6.66 -0.15
C GLY A 48 4.32 -5.32 -0.36
N PHE A 49 4.47 -4.89 -1.62
CA PHE A 49 5.06 -3.59 -1.96
C PHE A 49 4.26 -2.41 -1.41
N LEU A 50 2.93 -2.40 -1.61
CA LEU A 50 2.07 -1.33 -1.08
C LEU A 50 2.10 -1.28 0.45
N LEU A 51 2.07 -2.45 1.09
CA LEU A 51 2.11 -2.54 2.55
C LEU A 51 3.45 -2.01 3.09
N ALA A 52 4.57 -2.45 2.51
CA ALA A 52 5.89 -1.98 2.91
C ALA A 52 6.05 -0.47 2.73
N GLY A 53 5.62 0.07 1.57
CA GLY A 53 5.62 1.50 1.31
C GLY A 53 4.76 2.30 2.30
N ALA A 54 3.55 1.81 2.60
CA ALA A 54 2.66 2.42 3.59
C ALA A 54 3.31 2.48 4.99
N VAL A 55 3.90 1.37 5.43
CA VAL A 55 4.55 1.27 6.74
C VAL A 55 5.74 2.22 6.83
N ILE A 56 6.60 2.25 5.81
CA ILE A 56 7.79 3.12 5.76
C ILE A 56 7.37 4.60 5.78
N LEU A 57 6.41 5.01 4.95
CA LEU A 57 5.93 6.39 4.95
C LEU A 57 5.30 6.79 6.29
N ALA A 58 4.54 5.89 6.91
CA ALA A 58 3.92 6.13 8.22
C ALA A 58 4.97 6.35 9.30
N PHE A 59 6.00 5.51 9.36
CA PHE A 59 7.11 5.69 10.32
C PHE A 59 7.87 6.99 10.09
N TYR A 60 8.17 7.34 8.84
CA TYR A 60 8.82 8.62 8.54
C TYR A 60 7.95 9.82 8.90
N SER A 61 6.63 9.73 8.70
CA SER A 61 5.70 10.78 9.12
C SER A 61 5.67 10.93 10.65
N PHE A 62 5.63 9.82 11.40
CA PHE A 62 5.69 9.85 12.87
C PHE A 62 7.03 10.36 13.41
N ALA A 63 8.13 10.06 12.73
CA ALA A 63 9.45 10.57 13.06
C ALA A 63 9.63 12.07 12.71
N GLY A 64 8.65 12.69 12.04
CA GLY A 64 8.76 14.07 11.55
C GLY A 64 9.77 14.25 10.43
N ILE A 65 10.15 13.16 9.74
CA ILE A 65 11.13 13.17 8.66
C ILE A 65 10.38 13.42 7.35
N ASP A 66 10.59 14.61 6.79
CA ASP A 66 10.07 14.97 5.47
C ASP A 66 10.89 14.34 4.35
N VAL A 67 10.37 13.25 3.81
CA VAL A 67 10.93 12.59 2.62
C VAL A 67 10.41 13.23 1.34
N ILE A 68 9.17 13.74 1.36
CA ILE A 68 8.49 14.27 0.17
C ILE A 68 9.07 15.62 -0.27
N SER A 69 9.31 16.55 0.65
CA SER A 69 9.89 17.87 0.33
C SER A 69 11.35 17.81 -0.08
N LYS A 70 12.07 16.71 0.15
CA LYS A 70 13.48 16.59 -0.20
C LYS A 70 13.70 16.30 -1.70
N HIS A 71 12.63 15.98 -2.43
CA HIS A 71 12.66 15.61 -3.85
C HIS A 71 11.77 16.49 -4.75
N LEU A 72 11.24 17.59 -4.21
CA LEU A 72 10.46 18.62 -4.92
C LEU A 72 11.29 19.90 -4.99
#